data_AF-A0A9D8B5U7-F1
#
_entry.id   AF-A0A9D8B5U7-F1
#
_cell.length_a   1.000
_cell.length_b   1.000
_cell.length_c   1.000
_cell.angle_alpha   90.00
_cell.angle_beta   90.00
_cell.angle_gamma   90.00
#
_symmetry.space_group_name_H-M   'P 1'
#
loop_
_entity.id
_entity.type
_entity.pdbx_description
1 polymer ?
#
loop_
_entity_poly.entity_id
_entity_poly.type
_entity_poly.pdbx_seq_one_letter_code
_entity_poly.pdbx_strand_id
1 'polypeptide(L)'
;MDEPTQTERKRPYFIWDYDLTEEDVRAILRGDNEYEKIQMMVRILESARWSDIWRYLTLAEVMRYWPQLYRRMRREVRDVWAWALEEWARGAT
;
A
#
# COMPACT_ATOMS: atom_id res chain seq x y z
N MET A 1 -0.94 -22.95 17.97
CA MET A 1 0.14 -22.46 17.09
C MET A 1 -0.32 -22.82 15.69
N ASP A 2 -1.12 -21.94 15.09
CA ASP A 2 -1.74 -22.21 13.81
C ASP A 2 -0.67 -22.12 12.72
N GLU A 3 -0.59 -23.16 11.88
CA GLU A 3 0.36 -23.19 10.78
C GLU A 3 -0.09 -22.20 9.70
N PRO A 4 0.78 -21.31 9.19
CA PRO A 4 0.40 -20.33 8.20
C PRO A 4 -0.08 -21.01 6.91
N THR A 5 -1.22 -20.53 6.42
CA THR A 5 -1.87 -20.98 5.20
C THR A 5 -0.95 -20.78 3.99
N GLN A 6 -1.19 -21.53 2.91
CA GLN A 6 -0.40 -21.37 1.67
C GLN A 6 -0.49 -19.96 1.07
N THR A 7 -1.58 -19.22 1.36
CA THR A 7 -1.73 -17.84 0.93
C THR A 7 -0.82 -16.91 1.73
N GLU A 8 -0.68 -17.13 3.04
CA GLU A 8 0.21 -16.35 3.90
C GLU A 8 1.68 -16.55 3.52
N ARG A 9 2.07 -17.78 3.10
CA ARG A 9 3.42 -18.08 2.62
C ARG A 9 3.74 -17.59 1.21
N LYS A 10 2.74 -17.11 0.43
CA LYS A 10 3.00 -16.65 -0.93
C LYS A 10 3.58 -15.24 -0.91
N ARG A 11 4.62 -15.03 -1.71
CA ARG A 11 5.17 -13.70 -1.99
C ARG A 11 4.17 -12.92 -2.84
N PRO A 12 3.81 -11.68 -2.46
CA PRO A 12 2.95 -10.85 -3.28
C PRO A 12 3.66 -10.52 -4.61
N TYR A 13 2.97 -10.65 -5.73
CA TYR A 13 3.56 -10.44 -7.07
C TYR A 13 4.14 -9.03 -7.27
N PHE A 14 3.63 -8.04 -6.52
CA PHE A 14 4.07 -6.65 -6.60
C PHE A 14 5.36 -6.37 -5.79
N ILE A 15 5.87 -7.36 -5.05
CA ILE A 15 7.15 -7.30 -4.31
C ILE A 15 8.02 -8.49 -4.74
N TRP A 16 8.46 -8.48 -5.99
CA TRP A 16 9.27 -9.59 -6.54
C TRP A 16 10.75 -9.56 -6.10
N ASP A 17 11.25 -8.39 -5.70
CA ASP A 17 12.63 -8.09 -5.36
C ASP A 17 12.97 -8.26 -3.86
N TYR A 18 11.98 -8.36 -2.99
CA TYR A 18 12.17 -8.70 -1.57
C TYR A 18 11.66 -10.11 -1.28
N ASP A 19 12.24 -10.74 -0.26
CA ASP A 19 11.74 -11.99 0.29
C ASP A 19 10.70 -11.73 1.38
N LEU A 20 9.58 -11.12 0.99
CA LEU A 20 8.46 -10.83 1.89
C LEU A 20 7.28 -11.74 1.55
N THR A 21 6.65 -12.28 2.58
CA THR A 21 5.39 -13.01 2.49
C THR A 21 4.19 -12.07 2.63
N GLU A 22 2.99 -12.59 2.36
CA GLU A 22 1.75 -11.83 2.56
C GLU A 22 1.57 -11.39 4.02
N GLU A 23 2.01 -12.23 4.97
CA GLU A 23 1.98 -11.92 6.39
C GLU A 23 2.99 -10.82 6.75
N ASP A 24 4.20 -10.86 6.21
CA ASP A 24 5.21 -9.82 6.45
C ASP A 24 4.74 -8.44 5.97
N VAL A 25 4.10 -8.38 4.80
CA VAL A 25 3.51 -7.14 4.28
C VAL A 25 2.45 -6.61 5.25
N ARG A 26 1.57 -7.47 5.76
CA ARG A 26 0.55 -7.07 6.74
C ARG A 26 1.17 -6.66 8.07
N ALA A 27 2.23 -7.33 8.51
CA ALA A 27 2.96 -6.98 9.72
C ALA A 27 3.59 -5.58 9.61
N ILE A 28 4.25 -5.28 8.49
CA ILE A 28 4.82 -3.94 8.21
C ILE A 28 3.73 -2.86 8.22
N LEU A 29 2.58 -3.12 7.60
CA LEU A 29 1.48 -2.15 7.55
C LEU A 29 0.84 -1.91 8.93
N ARG A 30 0.81 -2.92 9.80
CA ARG A 30 0.27 -2.81 11.17
C ARG A 30 1.27 -2.29 12.18
N GLY A 31 2.57 -2.43 11.91
CA GLY A 31 3.64 -2.04 12.82
C GLY A 31 3.73 -0.53 13.10
N ASP A 32 4.50 -0.16 14.11
CA ASP A 32 4.66 1.22 14.55
C ASP A 32 5.78 1.98 13.81
N ASN A 33 6.58 1.26 13.01
CA ASN A 33 7.60 1.89 12.17
C ASN A 33 6.95 2.60 10.98
N GLU A 34 6.66 3.89 11.13
CA GLU A 34 6.04 4.71 10.08
C GLU A 34 6.87 4.74 8.79
N TYR A 35 8.21 4.70 8.87
CA TYR A 35 9.05 4.73 7.68
C TYR A 35 8.82 3.48 6.82
N GLU A 36 8.89 2.29 7.41
CA GLU A 36 8.64 1.02 6.71
C GLU A 36 7.21 0.94 6.19
N LYS A 37 6.23 1.38 7.00
CA LYS A 37 4.83 1.46 6.60
C LYS A 37 4.63 2.31 5.35
N ILE A 38 5.18 3.53 5.35
CA ILE A 38 5.06 4.46 4.22
C ILE A 38 5.75 3.88 2.98
N GLN A 39 6.93 3.27 3.11
CA GLN A 39 7.62 2.62 1.99
C GLN A 39 6.77 1.48 1.41
N MET A 40 6.15 0.65 2.26
CA MET A 40 5.27 -0.43 1.83
C MET A 40 4.01 0.10 1.15
N MET A 41 3.41 1.17 1.67
CA MET A 41 2.27 1.82 1.04
C MET A 41 2.60 2.37 -0.35
N VAL A 42 3.75 3.05 -0.52
CA VAL A 42 4.22 3.51 -1.84
C VAL A 42 4.36 2.32 -2.79
N ARG A 43 4.97 1.22 -2.32
CA ARG A 43 5.16 0.01 -3.11
C ARG A 43 3.84 -0.56 -3.64
N ILE A 44 2.86 -0.70 -2.75
CA ILE A 44 1.52 -1.20 -3.10
C ILE A 44 0.87 -0.27 -4.13
N LEU A 45 0.86 1.04 -3.89
CA LEU A 45 0.20 2.02 -4.74
C LEU A 45 0.85 2.17 -6.13
N GLU A 46 2.14 1.84 -6.27
CA GLU A 46 2.86 1.86 -7.54
C GLU A 46 2.79 0.55 -8.34
N SER A 47 2.67 -0.59 -7.65
CA SER A 47 2.97 -1.89 -8.26
C SER A 47 1.80 -2.88 -8.21
N ALA A 48 0.85 -2.73 -7.29
CA ALA A 48 -0.30 -3.60 -7.22
C ALA A 48 -1.37 -3.20 -8.25
N ARG A 49 -2.12 -4.19 -8.75
CA ARG A 49 -3.34 -3.96 -9.53
C ARG A 49 -4.34 -3.20 -8.67
N TRP A 50 -5.11 -2.32 -9.30
CA TRP A 50 -6.10 -1.48 -8.63
C TRP A 50 -7.03 -2.24 -7.66
N SER A 51 -7.54 -3.39 -8.09
CA SER A 51 -8.43 -4.24 -7.27
C SER A 51 -7.75 -4.84 -6.04
N ASP A 52 -6.43 -4.97 -6.06
CA ASP A 52 -5.64 -5.59 -4.99
C ASP A 52 -5.17 -4.59 -3.95
N ILE A 53 -5.04 -3.30 -4.30
CA ILE A 53 -4.60 -2.23 -3.39
C ILE A 53 -5.44 -2.22 -2.11
N TRP A 54 -6.77 -2.32 -2.28
CA TRP A 54 -7.73 -2.24 -1.19
C TRP A 54 -7.78 -3.50 -0.31
N ARG A 55 -7.02 -4.55 -0.66
CA ARG A 55 -6.82 -5.72 0.21
C ARG A 55 -5.80 -5.43 1.32
N TYR A 56 -5.01 -4.37 1.16
CA TYR A 56 -3.93 -3.96 2.05
C TYR A 56 -4.17 -2.60 2.71
N LEU A 57 -4.73 -1.65 1.96
CA LEU A 57 -4.88 -0.27 2.38
C LEU A 57 -6.35 0.13 2.42
N THR A 58 -6.66 1.12 3.25
CA THR A 58 -7.93 1.85 3.19
C THR A 58 -7.72 3.24 2.58
N LEU A 59 -8.77 3.81 1.97
CA LEU A 59 -8.73 5.18 1.47
C LEU A 59 -8.36 6.18 2.58
N ALA A 60 -8.89 5.99 3.80
CA ALA A 60 -8.60 6.85 4.95
C ALA A 60 -7.10 6.82 5.31
N GLU A 61 -6.46 5.65 5.29
CA GLU A 61 -5.01 5.53 5.52
C GLU A 61 -4.21 6.22 4.41
N VAL A 62 -4.57 6.01 3.15
CA VAL A 62 -3.90 6.66 2.01
C VAL A 62 -3.99 8.17 2.13
N MET A 63 -5.17 8.72 2.45
CA MET A 63 -5.36 10.15 2.67
C MET A 63 -4.55 10.67 3.87
N ARG A 64 -4.54 9.93 4.98
CA ARG A 64 -3.78 10.28 6.19
C ARG A 64 -2.28 10.40 5.91
N TYR A 65 -1.71 9.48 5.14
CA TYR A 65 -0.28 9.46 4.82
C TYR A 65 0.06 10.16 3.50
N TRP A 66 -0.92 10.77 2.82
CA TRP A 66 -0.75 11.31 1.48
C TRP A 66 0.43 12.28 1.34
N PRO A 67 0.69 13.22 2.27
CA PRO A 67 1.86 14.11 2.18
C PRO A 67 3.20 13.37 2.17
N GLN A 68 3.33 12.25 2.89
CA GLN A 68 4.56 11.44 2.91
C GLN A 68 4.66 10.52 1.70
N LEU A 69 3.53 9.97 1.24
CA LEU A 69 3.43 9.13 0.05
C LEU A 69 3.78 9.91 -1.21
N TYR A 70 3.17 11.08 -1.41
CA TYR A 70 3.38 11.96 -2.56
C TYR A 70 4.86 12.29 -2.79
N ARG A 71 5.63 12.49 -1.71
CA ARG A 71 7.07 12.82 -1.78
C ARG A 71 7.96 11.65 -2.19
N ARG A 72 7.49 10.42 -2.01
CA ARG A 72 8.27 9.19 -2.24
C ARG A 72 7.86 8.45 -3.51
N MET A 73 6.67 8.75 -4.02
CA MET A 73 6.18 8.15 -5.25
C MET A 73 6.93 8.65 -6.48
N ARG A 74 7.03 7.77 -7.48
CA ARG A 74 7.39 8.07 -8.85
C ARG A 74 6.43 9.09 -9.45
N ARG A 75 6.98 10.05 -10.19
CA ARG A 75 6.24 11.20 -10.71
C ARG A 75 5.03 10.80 -11.53
N GLU A 76 5.14 9.76 -12.34
CA GLU A 76 4.08 9.31 -13.26
C GLU A 76 2.88 8.72 -12.51
N VAL A 77 3.12 8.03 -11.40
CA VAL A 77 2.08 7.41 -10.58
C VAL A 77 1.43 8.44 -9.66
N ARG A 78 2.25 9.34 -9.13
CA ARG A 78 1.86 10.38 -8.17
C ARG A 78 0.73 11.27 -8.69
N ASP A 79 0.83 11.73 -9.94
CA ASP A 79 -0.14 12.68 -10.50
C ASP A 79 -1.51 12.01 -10.72
N VAL A 80 -1.53 10.72 -11.07
CA VAL A 80 -2.77 9.91 -11.18
C VAL A 80 -3.45 9.77 -9.82
N TRP A 81 -2.69 9.47 -8.76
CA TRP A 81 -3.22 9.34 -7.41
C TRP A 81 -3.69 10.68 -6.83
N ALA A 82 -2.97 11.78 -7.11
CA ALA A 82 -3.38 13.12 -6.70
C ALA A 82 -4.78 13.44 -7.24
N TRP A 83 -4.98 13.23 -8.55
CA TRP A 83 -6.28 13.43 -9.18
C TRP A 83 -7.37 12.51 -8.61
N ALA A 84 -7.08 11.22 -8.41
CA ALA A 84 -8.05 10.27 -7.84
C ALA A 84 -8.49 10.65 -6.42
N LEU A 85 -7.53 11.07 -5.57
CA LEU A 85 -7.81 11.49 -4.20
C LEU A 85 -8.59 12.79 -4.14
N GLU A 86 -8.32 13.74 -5.05
CA GLU A 86 -9.12 14.96 -5.18
C GLU A 86 -10.57 14.65 -5.59
N GLU A 87 -10.80 13.70 -6.50
CA GLU A 87 -12.15 13.29 -6.89
C GLU A 87 -12.91 12.64 -5.73
N TRP A 88 -12.27 11.74 -4.97
CA TRP A 88 -12.89 11.13 -3.79
C TRP A 88 -13.20 12.14 -2.70
N ALA A 89 -12.32 13.12 -2.48
CA ALA A 89 -12.57 14.19 -1.52
C ALA A 89 -13.78 15.04 -1.91
N ARG A 90 -14.01 15.27 -3.21
CA ARG A 90 -15.18 16.00 -3.72
C ARG A 90 -16.48 15.20 -3.58
N GLY A 91 -16.45 13.90 -3.89
CA GLY A 91 -17.62 13.02 -3.84
C GLY A 91 -18.06 12.59 -2.44
N ALA A 92 -17.31 12.93 -1.39
CA ALA A 92 -17.67 12.69 0.01
C ALA A 92 -18.58 13.79 0.61
N THR A 93 -19.06 14.72 -0.22
CA THR A 93 -19.96 15.84 0.14
C THR A 93 -21.39 15.51 -0.27
#